data_AF-A0A085LUF5-F1
#
_entry.id   AF-A0A085LUF5-F1
#
_cell.length_a   1.000
_cell.length_b   1.000
_cell.length_c   1.000
_cell.angle_alpha   90.00
_cell.angle_beta   90.00
_cell.angle_gamma   90.00
#
_symmetry.space_group_name_H-M   'P 1'
#
loop_
_entity.id
_entity.type
_entity.pdbx_description
1 polymer ?
#
loop_
_entity_poly.entity_id
_entity_poly.type
_entity_poly.pdbx_seq_one_letter_code
_entity_poly.pdbx_strand_id
1 'polypeptide(L)' 'MTEIKEGSGVDDAELLDARTVAKLTRKDVALSRVHRWILQGWPSGPQGDEFSQFVRHRHELSAVRGCLLWRLRVMILK' A
#
# COMPACT_ATOMS: atom_id res chain seq x y z
N MET A 1 24.51 -0.74 -44.11
CA MET A 1 23.19 -0.48 -43.52
C MET A 1 23.18 -1.16 -42.16
N THR A 2 23.59 -0.44 -41.13
CA THR A 2 23.76 -0.94 -39.76
C THR A 2 22.39 -1.00 -39.09
N GLU A 3 21.95 -2.21 -38.78
CA GLU A 3 20.72 -2.47 -38.05
C GLU A 3 20.90 -2.04 -36.59
N ILE A 4 20.22 -0.96 -36.21
CA ILE A 4 20.23 -0.46 -34.84
C ILE A 4 19.28 -1.36 -34.06
N LYS A 5 19.83 -2.31 -33.32
CA LYS A 5 19.10 -3.16 -32.39
C LYS A 5 18.79 -2.31 -31.17
N GLU A 6 17.58 -1.73 -31.11
CA GLU A 6 17.09 -1.07 -29.90
C GLU A 6 17.02 -2.09 -28.77
N GLY A 7 18.01 -2.03 -27.88
CA GLY A 7 18.03 -2.83 -26.67
C GLY A 7 16.95 -2.34 -25.73
N SER A 8 15.83 -3.07 -25.64
CA SER A 8 14.83 -2.86 -24.60
C SER A 8 15.35 -3.40 -23.26
N GLY A 9 16.16 -2.61 -22.58
CA GLY A 9 16.33 -2.73 -21.14
C GLY A 9 15.07 -2.18 -20.47
N VAL A 10 14.03 -3.02 -20.37
CA VAL A 10 12.91 -2.76 -19.46
C VAL A 10 13.28 -3.36 -18.13
N ASP A 11 13.75 -2.53 -17.20
CA ASP A 11 13.73 -2.88 -15.78
C ASP A 11 12.31 -3.33 -15.42
N ASP A 12 12.16 -4.54 -14.86
CA ASP A 12 10.90 -5.24 -14.55
C ASP A 12 10.04 -4.55 -13.47
N ALA A 13 9.74 -3.25 -13.66
CA ALA A 13 8.81 -2.50 -12.84
C ALA A 13 7.38 -2.90 -13.26
N GLU A 14 6.86 -3.95 -12.64
CA GLU A 14 5.44 -4.32 -12.77
C GLU A 14 4.57 -3.13 -12.34
N LEU A 15 3.93 -2.48 -13.31
CA LEU A 15 3.06 -1.34 -13.09
C LEU A 15 1.76 -1.83 -12.43
N LEU A 16 1.61 -1.58 -11.14
CA LEU A 16 0.41 -1.95 -10.40
C LEU A 16 -0.66 -0.85 -10.51
N ASP A 17 -1.85 -1.23 -11.00
CA ASP A 17 -2.99 -0.33 -10.99
C ASP A 17 -3.67 -0.28 -9.61
N ALA A 18 -4.42 0.79 -9.35
CA ALA A 18 -5.08 1.02 -8.05
C ALA A 18 -6.05 -0.10 -7.64
N ARG A 19 -6.72 -0.78 -8.59
CA ARG A 19 -7.59 -1.91 -8.26
C ARG A 19 -6.78 -3.11 -7.81
N THR A 20 -5.62 -3.34 -8.42
CA THR A 20 -4.70 -4.40 -8.01
C THR A 20 -4.13 -4.12 -6.63
N VAL A 21 -3.68 -2.89 -6.37
CA VAL A 21 -3.27 -2.46 -5.02
C VAL A 21 -4.39 -2.66 -4.00
N ALA A 22 -5.61 -2.20 -4.28
CA ALA A 22 -6.73 -2.35 -3.34
C ALA A 22 -7.06 -3.83 -3.05
N LYS A 23 -6.86 -4.74 -4.03
CA LYS A 23 -6.98 -6.18 -3.79
C LYS A 23 -5.87 -6.68 -2.87
N LEU A 24 -4.61 -6.26 -3.09
CA LEU A 24 -3.47 -6.63 -2.25
C LEU A 24 -3.64 -6.11 -0.82
N THR A 25 -4.02 -4.84 -0.63
CA THR A 25 -4.34 -4.25 0.69
C THR A 25 -5.41 -5.05 1.43
N ARG A 26 -6.46 -5.51 0.74
CA ARG A 26 -7.52 -6.32 1.36
C ARG A 26 -7.11 -7.75 1.67
N LYS A 27 -6.18 -8.32 0.89
CA LYS A 27 -5.67 -9.67 1.09
C LYS A 27 -4.71 -9.74 2.27
N ASP A 28 -3.94 -8.67 2.48
CA ASP A 28 -3.00 -8.60 3.60
C ASP A 28 -3.72 -8.44 4.96
N VAL A 29 -3.30 -9.22 5.95
CA VAL A 29 -3.95 -9.27 7.27
C VAL A 29 -3.73 -7.97 8.05
N ALA A 30 -2.54 -7.37 7.98
CA ALA A 30 -2.23 -6.16 8.70
C ALA A 30 -2.87 -4.93 8.02
N LEU A 31 -2.65 -4.77 6.72
CA LEU A 31 -3.14 -3.62 5.96
C LEU A 31 -4.66 -3.62 5.85
N SER A 32 -5.33 -4.77 5.72
CA SER A 32 -6.80 -4.82 5.72
C SER A 32 -7.38 -4.35 7.06
N ARG A 33 -6.70 -4.66 8.16
CA ARG A 33 -7.08 -4.22 9.50
C ARG A 33 -6.85 -2.72 9.70
N VAL A 34 -5.68 -2.21 9.31
CA VAL A 34 -5.37 -0.77 9.35
C VAL A 34 -6.32 0.02 8.45
N HIS A 35 -6.59 -0.48 7.24
CA HIS A 35 -7.57 0.12 6.32
C HIS A 35 -8.95 0.22 6.97
N ARG A 36 -9.39 -0.81 7.70
CA ARG A 36 -10.65 -0.77 8.45
C ARG A 36 -10.61 0.29 9.56
N TRP A 37 -9.52 0.40 10.31
CA TRP A 37 -9.40 1.40 11.38
C TRP A 37 -9.40 2.83 10.88
N ILE A 38 -8.81 3.09 9.71
CA ILE A 38 -8.87 4.42 9.09
C ILE A 38 -10.31 4.81 8.75
N LEU A 39 -11.11 3.84 8.27
CA LEU A 39 -12.50 4.10 7.89
C LEU A 39 -13.47 4.13 9.08
N GLN A 40 -13.23 3.32 10.10
CA GLN A 40 -14.19 3.08 11.20
C GLN A 40 -13.74 3.69 12.53
N GLY A 41 -12.53 4.22 12.60
CA GLY A 41 -11.90 4.68 13.82
C GLY A 41 -10.91 3.67 14.38
N TRP A 42 -9.94 4.19 15.12
CA TRP A 42 -8.89 3.39 15.74
C TRP A 42 -9.39 2.78 17.05
N PRO A 43 -9.11 1.50 17.31
CA PRO A 43 -9.49 0.83 18.56
C PRO A 43 -8.76 1.44 19.77
N SER A 44 -9.44 1.42 20.91
CA SER A 44 -8.88 1.82 22.20
C SER A 44 -8.09 0.66 22.81
N GLY A 45 -6.76 0.81 22.92
CA GLY A 45 -5.88 -0.18 23.56
C GLY A 45 -4.65 -0.55 22.72
N PRO A 46 -3.73 -1.37 23.26
CA PRO A 46 -2.57 -1.86 22.53
C PRO A 46 -3.01 -2.77 21.38
N GLN A 47 -2.45 -2.53 20.19
CA GLN A 47 -2.83 -3.25 18.96
C GLN A 47 -1.90 -4.41 18.61
N GLY A 48 -0.77 -4.55 19.30
CA GLY A 48 0.34 -5.43 18.91
C GLY A 48 1.51 -4.63 18.36
N ASP A 49 2.73 -5.12 18.57
CA ASP A 49 3.96 -4.43 18.15
C ASP A 49 4.02 -4.30 16.62
N GLU A 50 3.42 -5.22 15.88
CA GLU A 50 3.33 -5.19 14.42
C GLU A 50 2.54 -3.96 13.90
N PHE A 51 1.64 -3.42 14.73
CA PHE A 51 0.83 -2.26 14.41
C PHE A 51 1.36 -0.93 14.97
N SER A 52 2.39 -0.97 15.80
CA SER A 52 2.95 0.20 16.49
C SER A 52 3.27 1.36 15.53
N GLN A 53 3.89 1.05 14.38
CA GLN A 53 4.20 2.00 13.32
C GLN A 53 2.95 2.65 12.72
N PHE A 54 1.90 1.88 12.45
CA PHE A 54 0.66 2.41 11.88
C PHE A 54 -0.08 3.28 12.89
N VAL A 55 -0.10 2.89 14.16
CA VAL A 55 -0.72 3.67 15.25
C VAL A 55 0.02 4.99 15.46
N ARG A 56 1.35 4.97 15.47
CA ARG A 56 2.18 6.17 15.63
C ARG A 56 1.93 7.19 14.53
N HIS A 57 1.77 6.71 13.29
CA HIS A 57 1.57 7.56 12.11
C HIS A 57 0.12 7.65 11.65
N ARG A 58 -0.86 7.28 12.51
CA ARG A 58 -2.28 7.18 12.14
C ARG A 58 -2.88 8.43 11.50
N HIS A 59 -2.38 9.60 11.87
CA HIS A 59 -2.85 10.90 11.35
C HIS A 59 -2.30 11.20 9.95
N GLU A 60 -1.28 10.48 9.51
CA GLU A 60 -0.69 10.57 8.17
C GLU A 60 -1.25 9.50 7.22
N LEU A 61 -2.02 8.54 7.75
CA LEU A 61 -2.62 7.46 7.00
C LEU A 61 -3.98 7.88 6.46
N SER A 62 -4.25 7.50 5.22
CA SER A 62 -5.56 7.70 4.59
C SER A 62 -5.93 6.51 3.69
N ALA A 63 -7.22 6.36 3.44
CA ALA A 63 -7.74 5.32 2.56
C ALA A 63 -8.47 5.96 1.38
N VAL A 64 -8.06 5.62 0.15
CA VAL A 64 -8.65 6.15 -1.08
C VAL A 64 -8.91 5.00 -2.04
N ARG A 65 -10.18 4.83 -2.46
CA ARG A 65 -10.61 3.76 -3.39
C ARG A 65 -10.16 2.35 -2.98
N GLY A 66 -10.10 2.07 -1.68
CA GLY A 66 -9.66 0.79 -1.13
C GLY A 66 -8.14 0.61 -1.09
N CYS A 67 -7.37 1.60 -1.52
CA CYS A 67 -5.92 1.65 -1.34
C CYS A 67 -5.60 2.30 -0.01
N LEU A 68 -4.52 1.84 0.61
CA LEU A 68 -3.98 2.42 1.83
C LEU A 68 -2.81 3.34 1.47
N LEU A 69 -2.86 4.58 1.95
CA LEU A 69 -1.85 5.60 1.66
C LEU A 69 -1.19 6.09 2.95
N TRP A 70 0.09 6.41 2.82
CA TRP A 70 0.84 7.19 3.79
C TRP A 70 1.24 8.51 3.13
N ARG A 71 0.60 9.60 3.56
CA ARG A 71 0.67 10.93 2.92
C ARG A 71 0.31 10.84 1.43
N LEU A 72 1.32 10.88 0.55
CA LEU A 72 1.15 10.83 -0.91
C LEU A 72 1.67 9.53 -1.53
N ARG A 73 2.08 8.55 -0.72
CA ARG A 73 2.61 7.26 -1.19
C ARG A 73 1.61 6.15 -0.92
N VAL A 74 1.49 5.24 -1.88
CA VAL A 74 0.68 4.02 -1.75
C VAL A 74 1.47 2.99 -0.94
N MET A 75 0.86 2.42 0.10
CA MET A 75 1.47 1.33 0.84
C MET A 75 1.14 -0.01 0.17
N ILE A 76 2.19 -0.71 -0.24
CA ILE A 76 2.12 -2.05 -0.81
C ILE A 76 3.04 -2.91 0.06
N LEU A 77 2.48 -3.93 0.71
CA LEU A 77 3.28 -4.96 1.37
C LEU A 77 3.57 -6.06 0.34
N LYS A 78 4.84 -6.45 0.22
CA LYS A 78 5.28 -7.57 -0.64
C LYS A 78 5.17 -8.89 0.11
#